data_AF-A0A5B8S4Z5-F1
#
_entry.id   AF-A0A5B8S4Z5-F1
#
_cell.length_a   1.000
_cell.length_b   1.000
_cell.length_c   1.000
_cell.angle_alpha   90.00
_cell.angle_beta   90.00
_cell.angle_gamma   90.00
#
_symmetry.space_group_name_H-M   'P 1'
#
loop_
_entity.id
_entity.type
_entity.pdbx_description
1 polymer ?
#
loop_
_entity_poly.entity_id
_entity_poly.type
_entity_poly.pdbx_seq_one_letter_code
_entity_poly.pdbx_strand_id
1 'polypeptide(L)'
;MKHPVAAAIVLLAAAAHSPAQAGVAADHGVAPWSEAVVGVAAFAPITSLLHAEGGWTRKAAGKVNRAELAAWNLPAAASATFERWCAPQASSGCVRFIRFAGVPQRPVRLGARAWDPGGIYSLMVRSDNVPALFDAAIKAGWWAESEPVRFTFGASDLRNVVLTGPHGINIAVYQRVSPPFTAFPVGRISHAFNSMRMVSNKARARDFYLNNLGFELVFDSDKEPPEPARSNFGIPLNYTPRIPRAAAALQPVPGETGRVEVMEMQGFTGTDQSAHASPPNLGVLLLRFPVRDLAAYRQAVEAKGTKIAYAAQRVRITGLGTVDLFAVRDPDGNLTEFYHAH
;
A
#
# COMPACT_ATOMS: atom_id res chain seq x y z
N MET A 1 -27.07 -23.72 -29.01
CA MET A 1 -25.96 -23.21 -28.17
C MET A 1 -26.43 -21.92 -27.54
N LYS A 2 -26.70 -21.92 -26.23
CA LYS A 2 -27.19 -20.76 -25.48
C LYS A 2 -26.00 -20.11 -24.76
N HIS A 3 -25.75 -18.83 -25.01
CA HIS A 3 -24.80 -18.03 -24.25
C HIS A 3 -25.23 -18.00 -22.77
N PRO A 4 -24.33 -18.23 -21.79
CA PRO A 4 -24.70 -18.01 -20.40
C PRO A 4 -24.69 -16.51 -20.13
N VAL A 5 -25.83 -16.03 -19.65
CA VAL A 5 -26.05 -14.68 -19.14
C VAL A 5 -25.18 -14.50 -17.89
N ALA A 6 -24.38 -13.43 -17.86
CA ALA A 6 -23.59 -13.05 -16.70
C ALA A 6 -24.54 -12.67 -15.54
N ALA A 7 -24.58 -13.51 -14.50
CA ALA A 7 -25.31 -13.22 -13.28
C ALA A 7 -24.57 -12.11 -12.50
N ALA A 8 -25.22 -10.94 -12.39
CA ALA A 8 -24.81 -9.89 -11.48
C ALA A 8 -25.13 -10.34 -10.03
N ILE A 9 -24.10 -10.64 -9.25
CA ILE A 9 -24.24 -11.02 -7.84
C ILE A 9 -24.11 -9.76 -6.97
N VAL A 10 -25.16 -9.51 -6.21
CA VAL A 10 -25.30 -8.42 -5.24
C VAL A 10 -24.61 -8.85 -3.94
N LEU A 11 -23.44 -8.32 -3.65
CA LEU A 11 -22.86 -8.34 -2.31
C LEU A 11 -23.38 -7.13 -1.55
N LEU A 12 -24.46 -7.32 -0.81
CA LEU A 12 -24.95 -6.37 0.19
C LEU A 12 -23.96 -6.34 1.38
N ALA A 13 -22.87 -5.60 1.20
CA ALA A 13 -22.20 -4.99 2.33
C ALA A 13 -23.06 -3.79 2.75
N ALA A 14 -23.77 -3.93 3.87
CA ALA A 14 -24.27 -2.77 4.57
C ALA A 14 -23.04 -1.94 4.95
N ALA A 15 -22.74 -0.92 4.17
CA ALA A 15 -21.89 0.18 4.60
C ALA A 15 -22.69 0.94 5.66
N ALA A 16 -22.78 0.37 6.85
CA ALA A 16 -23.11 1.14 8.03
C ALA A 16 -22.00 2.20 8.11
N HIS A 17 -22.34 3.43 7.73
CA HIS A 17 -21.53 4.59 8.04
C HIS A 17 -21.62 4.75 9.56
N SER A 18 -20.84 3.96 10.29
CA SER A 18 -20.52 4.28 11.67
C SER A 18 -19.80 5.63 11.60
N PRO A 19 -20.25 6.66 12.35
CA PRO A 19 -19.52 7.91 12.39
C PRO A 19 -18.09 7.59 12.81
N ALA A 20 -17.12 8.01 12.00
CA ALA A 20 -15.72 7.85 12.31
C ALA A 20 -15.46 8.47 13.68
N GLN A 21 -15.11 7.63 14.65
CA GLN A 21 -14.68 8.11 15.94
C GLN A 21 -13.29 8.69 15.71
N ALA A 22 -13.14 10.02 15.84
CA ALA A 22 -11.91 10.71 15.51
C ALA A 22 -10.72 10.03 16.19
N GLY A 23 -9.83 9.47 15.36
CA GLY A 23 -8.64 8.80 15.85
C GLY A 23 -7.61 9.84 16.27
N VAL A 24 -6.88 9.59 17.37
CA VAL A 24 -5.91 10.56 17.91
C VAL A 24 -4.79 10.96 16.92
N ALA A 25 -4.60 10.22 15.82
CA ALA A 25 -3.65 10.60 14.77
C ALA A 25 -3.98 11.97 14.15
N ALA A 26 -5.27 12.25 13.92
CA ALA A 26 -5.71 13.51 13.33
C ALA A 26 -5.43 14.70 14.26
N ASP A 27 -5.56 14.51 15.59
CA ASP A 27 -5.31 15.55 16.59
C ASP A 27 -3.86 16.06 16.55
N HIS A 28 -2.92 15.15 16.31
CA HIS A 28 -1.50 15.48 16.14
C HIS A 28 -1.13 15.92 14.71
N GLY A 29 -2.11 15.98 13.80
CA GLY A 29 -1.92 16.40 12.42
C GLY A 29 -1.18 15.38 11.57
N VAL A 30 -1.39 14.07 11.79
CA VAL A 30 -0.95 13.03 10.86
C VAL A 30 -1.76 13.17 9.57
N ALA A 31 -1.11 13.52 8.47
CA ALA A 31 -1.74 13.66 7.16
C ALA A 31 -1.60 12.37 6.34
N PRO A 32 -2.31 12.25 5.19
CA PRO A 32 -2.09 11.16 4.25
C PRO A 32 -0.61 10.98 3.92
N TRP A 33 -0.16 9.73 3.79
CA TRP A 33 1.25 9.47 3.51
C TRP A 33 1.71 10.17 2.23
N SER A 34 2.82 10.90 2.34
CA SER A 34 3.35 11.73 1.25
C SER A 34 4.03 10.87 0.19
N GLU A 35 4.63 9.76 0.60
CA GLU A 35 5.25 8.79 -0.28
C GLU A 35 5.34 7.38 0.28
N ALA A 36 5.29 6.40 -0.61
CA ALA A 36 5.76 5.05 -0.37
C ALA A 36 7.24 4.94 -0.78
N VAL A 37 8.07 4.28 0.03
CA VAL A 37 9.47 3.99 -0.31
C VAL A 37 9.57 2.57 -0.87
N VAL A 38 10.15 2.45 -2.06
CA VAL A 38 10.20 1.19 -2.82
C VAL A 38 11.63 0.91 -3.25
N GLY A 39 12.19 -0.22 -2.81
CA GLY A 39 13.51 -0.68 -3.25
C GLY A 39 13.45 -1.34 -4.62
N VAL A 40 14.35 -0.96 -5.53
CA VAL A 40 14.39 -1.45 -6.92
C VAL A 40 15.82 -1.72 -7.38
N ALA A 41 16.02 -2.72 -8.24
CA ALA A 41 17.32 -2.93 -8.89
C ALA A 41 17.57 -1.88 -10.00
N ALA A 42 16.51 -1.44 -10.67
CA ALA A 42 16.54 -0.41 -11.70
C ALA A 42 15.23 0.41 -11.68
N PHE A 43 15.30 1.69 -12.07
CA PHE A 43 14.14 2.59 -12.06
C PHE A 43 13.19 2.29 -13.23
N ALA A 44 13.72 2.25 -14.45
CA ALA A 44 12.96 2.20 -15.69
C ALA A 44 11.89 1.08 -15.77
N PRO A 45 12.16 -0.18 -15.34
CA PRO A 45 11.17 -1.25 -15.44
C PRO A 45 9.82 -0.98 -14.77
N ILE A 46 9.80 -0.11 -13.74
CA ILE A 46 8.56 0.28 -13.06
C ILE A 46 8.11 1.67 -13.51
N THR A 47 9.05 2.63 -13.58
CA THR A 47 8.70 4.03 -13.87
C THR A 47 8.18 4.21 -15.30
N SER A 48 8.57 3.37 -16.25
CA SER A 48 8.09 3.46 -17.64
C SER A 48 6.58 3.24 -17.76
N LEU A 49 6.00 2.28 -17.02
CA LEU A 49 4.55 2.06 -17.03
C LEU A 49 3.82 3.25 -16.39
N LEU A 50 4.31 3.72 -15.24
CA LEU A 50 3.73 4.88 -14.55
C LEU A 50 3.76 6.14 -15.41
N HIS A 51 4.85 6.35 -16.15
CA HIS A 51 4.99 7.47 -17.06
C HIS A 51 4.07 7.36 -18.27
N ALA A 52 4.14 6.23 -19.00
CA ALA A 52 3.45 6.05 -20.27
C ALA A 52 1.92 5.98 -20.09
N GLU A 53 1.45 5.26 -19.08
CA GLU A 53 0.03 5.04 -18.87
C GLU A 53 -0.56 6.03 -17.87
N GLY A 54 0.19 6.38 -16.82
CA GLY A 54 -0.28 7.25 -15.74
C GLY A 54 0.05 8.72 -15.87
N GLY A 55 0.90 9.12 -16.82
CA GLY A 55 1.42 10.48 -16.90
C GLY A 55 2.25 10.90 -15.69
N TRP A 56 2.77 9.94 -14.91
CA TRP A 56 3.59 10.24 -13.75
C TRP A 56 4.88 10.94 -14.19
N THR A 57 5.37 11.85 -13.35
CA THR A 57 6.59 12.61 -13.62
C THR A 57 7.56 12.51 -12.45
N ARG A 58 8.86 12.46 -12.78
CA ARG A 58 9.94 12.52 -11.79
C ARG A 58 10.00 13.94 -11.21
N LYS A 59 9.71 14.07 -9.92
CA LYS A 59 9.73 15.34 -9.18
C LYS A 59 11.08 15.65 -8.53
N ALA A 60 11.83 14.60 -8.16
CA ALA A 60 13.17 14.74 -7.60
C ALA A 60 14.00 13.48 -7.89
N ALA A 61 15.32 13.62 -7.88
CA ALA A 61 16.26 12.52 -7.99
C ALA A 61 17.60 12.90 -7.36
N GLY A 62 18.42 11.91 -7.00
CA GLY A 62 19.77 12.15 -6.54
C GLY A 62 20.33 11.03 -5.68
N LYS A 63 21.39 11.33 -4.93
CA LYS A 63 21.92 10.44 -3.90
C LYS A 63 21.03 10.52 -2.64
N VAL A 64 20.80 9.39 -2.01
CA VAL A 64 20.18 9.32 -0.68
C VAL A 64 21.21 9.81 0.34
N ASN A 65 20.78 10.67 1.27
CA ASN A 65 21.70 11.23 2.26
C ASN A 65 22.19 10.14 3.22
N ARG A 66 23.43 10.26 3.69
CA ARG A 66 24.00 9.30 4.65
C ARG A 66 23.20 9.23 5.95
N ALA A 67 22.63 10.34 6.42
CA ALA A 67 21.77 10.36 7.60
C ALA A 67 20.48 9.53 7.40
N GLU A 68 19.90 9.54 6.20
CA GLU A 68 18.70 8.72 5.89
C GLU A 68 19.06 7.23 5.86
N LEU A 69 20.20 6.86 5.24
CA LEU A 69 20.69 5.47 5.27
C LEU A 69 21.01 4.99 6.69
N ALA A 70 21.57 5.88 7.53
CA ALA A 70 21.87 5.58 8.92
C ALA A 70 20.59 5.40 9.76
N ALA A 71 19.54 6.18 9.50
CA ALA A 71 18.23 6.00 10.15
C ALA A 71 17.63 4.61 9.87
N TRP A 72 17.90 4.05 8.69
CA TRP A 72 17.54 2.66 8.34
C TRP A 72 18.55 1.62 8.82
N ASN A 73 19.50 1.99 9.68
CA ASN A 73 20.56 1.12 10.21
C ASN A 73 21.43 0.46 9.12
N LEU A 74 21.60 1.11 7.96
CA LEU A 74 22.46 0.56 6.91
C LEU A 74 23.94 0.81 7.21
N PRO A 75 24.84 -0.13 6.87
CA PRO A 75 26.27 -0.01 7.16
C PRO A 75 26.90 1.20 6.43
N ALA A 76 28.06 1.65 6.90
CA ALA A 76 28.75 2.83 6.35
C ALA A 76 29.08 2.68 4.85
N ALA A 77 29.39 1.46 4.41
CA ALA A 77 29.66 1.14 3.00
C ALA A 77 28.41 1.22 2.10
N ALA A 78 27.21 1.22 2.68
CA ALA A 78 25.97 1.33 1.93
C ALA A 78 25.84 2.73 1.30
N SER A 79 25.45 2.75 0.03
CA SER A 79 25.05 3.96 -0.68
C SER A 79 23.74 3.71 -1.43
N ALA A 80 23.03 4.79 -1.78
CA ALA A 80 21.84 4.66 -2.61
C ALA A 80 21.60 5.89 -3.47
N THR A 81 20.89 5.66 -4.57
CA THR A 81 20.32 6.70 -5.44
C THR A 81 18.80 6.54 -5.46
N PHE A 82 18.08 7.64 -5.62
CA PHE A 82 16.62 7.61 -5.66
C PHE A 82 16.04 8.41 -6.82
N GLU A 83 14.81 8.07 -7.19
CA GLU A 83 13.90 8.89 -7.98
C GLU A 83 12.53 8.97 -7.27
N ARG A 84 12.01 10.19 -7.11
CA ARG A 84 10.66 10.43 -6.59
C ARG A 84 9.72 10.73 -7.75
N TRP A 85 8.70 9.91 -7.92
CA TRP A 85 7.69 10.04 -8.96
C TRP A 85 6.31 10.32 -8.35
N CYS A 86 5.56 11.21 -8.99
CA CYS A 86 4.20 11.54 -8.58
C CYS A 86 3.28 11.57 -9.80
N ALA A 87 2.03 11.16 -9.61
CA ALA A 87 0.95 11.36 -10.58
C ALA A 87 0.70 12.86 -10.82
N PRO A 88 0.06 13.24 -11.94
CA PRO A 88 -0.34 14.62 -12.20
C PRO A 88 -1.14 15.21 -11.02
N GLN A 89 -0.80 16.43 -10.62
CA GLN A 89 -1.48 17.20 -9.56
C GLN A 89 -1.45 16.59 -8.14
N ALA A 90 -0.82 15.42 -7.95
CA ALA A 90 -0.75 14.76 -6.65
C ALA A 90 0.34 15.37 -5.75
N SER A 91 -0.04 15.68 -4.50
CA SER A 91 0.87 16.11 -3.42
C SER A 91 1.19 15.00 -2.40
N SER A 92 0.38 13.95 -2.39
CA SER A 92 0.52 12.73 -1.59
C SER A 92 0.44 11.51 -2.51
N GLY A 93 0.66 10.31 -1.97
CA GLY A 93 0.55 9.11 -2.82
C GLY A 93 1.71 8.92 -3.80
N CYS A 94 2.80 9.68 -3.66
CA CYS A 94 3.96 9.58 -4.53
C CYS A 94 4.77 8.31 -4.22
N VAL A 95 5.71 7.95 -5.10
CA VAL A 95 6.59 6.81 -4.89
C VAL A 95 8.04 7.24 -4.96
N ARG A 96 8.81 6.90 -3.92
CA ARG A 96 10.28 7.02 -3.87
C ARG A 96 10.90 5.69 -4.23
N PHE A 97 11.36 5.57 -5.47
CA PHE A 97 12.16 4.41 -5.87
C PHE A 97 13.60 4.60 -5.41
N ILE A 98 14.17 3.60 -4.75
CA ILE A 98 15.54 3.63 -4.24
C ILE A 98 16.31 2.43 -4.78
N ARG A 99 17.49 2.70 -5.33
CA ARG A 99 18.47 1.69 -5.70
C ARG A 99 19.63 1.72 -4.72
N PHE A 100 19.77 0.67 -3.92
CA PHE A 100 20.87 0.51 -2.97
C PHE A 100 22.09 -0.14 -3.64
N ALA A 101 23.28 0.17 -3.12
CA ALA A 101 24.55 -0.40 -3.53
C ALA A 101 25.47 -0.61 -2.31
N GLY A 102 26.41 -1.55 -2.42
CA GLY A 102 27.34 -1.90 -1.33
C GLY A 102 26.71 -2.68 -0.18
N VAL A 103 25.51 -3.25 -0.39
CA VAL A 103 24.78 -4.07 0.58
C VAL A 103 24.06 -5.23 -0.10
N PRO A 104 23.97 -6.41 0.55
CA PRO A 104 23.13 -7.50 0.07
C PRO A 104 21.65 -7.09 0.01
N GLN A 105 20.95 -7.56 -1.02
CA GLN A 105 19.54 -7.26 -1.25
C GLN A 105 18.82 -8.52 -1.72
N ARG A 106 17.55 -8.65 -1.37
CA ARG A 106 16.64 -9.62 -1.96
C ARG A 106 15.24 -9.04 -2.07
N PRO A 107 14.35 -9.58 -2.92
CA PRO A 107 12.94 -9.22 -2.87
C PRO A 107 12.34 -9.54 -1.50
N VAL A 108 11.57 -8.58 -0.96
CA VAL A 108 10.86 -8.69 0.32
C VAL A 108 9.93 -9.90 0.28
N ARG A 109 9.13 -10.00 -0.79
CA ARG A 109 8.11 -11.03 -1.01
C ARG A 109 8.53 -12.06 -2.06
N LEU A 110 9.79 -12.51 -2.01
CA LEU A 110 10.33 -13.48 -2.98
C LEU A 110 9.58 -14.82 -2.89
N GLY A 111 8.89 -15.20 -3.96
CA GLY A 111 8.14 -16.46 -4.03
C GLY A 111 6.86 -16.46 -3.19
N ALA A 112 6.43 -15.31 -2.69
CA ALA A 112 5.28 -15.20 -1.81
C ALA A 112 3.96 -15.36 -2.56
N ARG A 113 2.97 -15.94 -1.89
CA ARG A 113 1.56 -15.97 -2.28
C ARG A 113 0.83 -14.75 -1.76
N ALA A 114 -0.40 -14.54 -2.22
CA ALA A 114 -1.22 -13.45 -1.74
C ALA A 114 -1.51 -13.59 -0.23
N TRP A 115 -1.71 -14.80 0.31
CA TRP A 115 -1.95 -15.01 1.74
C TRP A 115 -0.72 -15.02 2.64
N ASP A 116 0.48 -14.82 2.10
CA ASP A 116 1.71 -14.81 2.90
C ASP A 116 1.83 -13.48 3.68
N PRO A 117 1.93 -13.50 5.02
CA PRO A 117 2.01 -12.28 5.80
C PRO A 117 3.39 -11.61 5.72
N GLY A 118 3.44 -10.33 6.07
CA GLY A 118 4.67 -9.54 6.16
C GLY A 118 5.14 -8.94 4.83
N GLY A 119 5.75 -7.76 4.89
CA GLY A 119 6.02 -6.95 3.71
C GLY A 119 4.75 -6.34 3.09
N ILE A 120 4.81 -5.08 2.69
CA ILE A 120 3.67 -4.40 2.08
C ILE A 120 3.38 -5.08 0.73
N TYR A 121 2.17 -5.59 0.57
CA TYR A 121 1.78 -6.42 -0.57
C TYR A 121 1.63 -5.61 -1.84
N SER A 122 0.91 -4.48 -1.79
CA SER A 122 0.68 -3.65 -2.97
C SER A 122 0.50 -2.18 -2.64
N LEU A 123 0.79 -1.33 -3.62
CA LEU A 123 0.25 0.02 -3.69
C LEU A 123 -1.04 0.02 -4.51
N MET A 124 -2.08 0.64 -4.00
CA MET A 124 -3.38 0.67 -4.65
C MET A 124 -3.58 2.00 -5.39
N VAL A 125 -3.98 1.90 -6.65
CA VAL A 125 -4.24 3.04 -7.54
C VAL A 125 -5.65 2.94 -8.09
N ARG A 126 -6.20 4.07 -8.52
CA ARG A 126 -7.43 4.13 -9.31
C ARG A 126 -7.08 4.16 -10.80
N SER A 127 -7.99 3.65 -11.62
CA SER A 127 -7.93 3.77 -13.09
C SER A 127 -9.31 4.04 -13.65
N ASP A 128 -9.38 4.88 -14.69
CA ASP A 128 -10.59 5.11 -15.47
C ASP A 128 -10.87 3.96 -16.46
N ASN A 129 -9.86 3.14 -16.78
CA ASN A 129 -9.94 2.06 -17.74
C ASN A 129 -8.97 0.91 -17.38
N VAL A 130 -9.40 0.05 -16.45
CA VAL A 130 -8.61 -1.13 -16.04
C VAL A 130 -8.28 -2.08 -17.21
N PRO A 131 -9.19 -2.42 -18.14
CA PRO A 131 -8.86 -3.30 -19.26
C PRO A 131 -7.70 -2.76 -20.12
N ALA A 132 -7.74 -1.48 -20.51
CA ALA A 132 -6.67 -0.89 -21.32
C ALA A 132 -5.33 -0.84 -20.58
N LEU A 133 -5.35 -0.51 -19.28
CA LEU A 133 -4.14 -0.54 -18.46
C LEU A 133 -3.58 -1.96 -18.33
N PHE A 134 -4.44 -2.96 -18.12
CA PHE A 134 -4.04 -4.35 -18.03
C PHE A 134 -3.31 -4.80 -19.31
N ASP A 135 -3.89 -4.56 -20.49
CA ASP A 135 -3.29 -4.93 -21.76
C ASP A 135 -1.93 -4.23 -21.98
N ALA A 136 -1.84 -2.94 -21.64
CA ALA A 136 -0.59 -2.18 -21.73
C ALA A 136 0.48 -2.71 -20.77
N ALA A 137 0.10 -3.07 -19.54
CA ALA A 137 1.01 -3.63 -18.54
C ALA A 137 1.54 -5.01 -18.97
N ILE A 138 0.66 -5.91 -19.42
CA ILE A 138 1.07 -7.23 -19.93
C ILE A 138 2.03 -7.07 -21.12
N LYS A 139 1.72 -6.18 -22.07
CA LYS A 139 2.61 -5.87 -23.20
C LYS A 139 3.97 -5.32 -22.75
N ALA A 140 4.02 -4.59 -21.64
CA ALA A 140 5.25 -4.07 -21.04
C ALA A 140 6.01 -5.10 -20.19
N GLY A 141 5.55 -6.36 -20.13
CA GLY A 141 6.19 -7.44 -19.38
C GLY A 141 5.83 -7.51 -17.91
N TRP A 142 4.78 -6.80 -17.48
CA TRP A 142 4.15 -7.04 -16.18
C TRP A 142 3.31 -8.32 -16.25
N TRP A 143 2.95 -8.86 -15.08
CA TRP A 143 2.12 -10.05 -14.97
C TRP A 143 0.92 -9.84 -14.06
N ALA A 144 0.03 -10.81 -13.97
CA ALA A 144 -1.06 -10.84 -13.01
C ALA A 144 -1.47 -12.30 -12.71
N GLU A 145 -1.95 -12.54 -11.49
CA GLU A 145 -2.53 -13.85 -11.10
C GLU A 145 -3.94 -14.05 -11.67
N SER A 146 -4.56 -12.99 -12.19
CA SER A 146 -5.86 -13.03 -12.84
C SER A 146 -6.00 -11.97 -13.92
N GLU A 147 -6.93 -12.19 -14.84
CA GLU A 147 -7.54 -11.10 -15.61
C GLU A 147 -8.31 -10.13 -14.69
N PRO A 148 -8.69 -8.93 -15.16
CA PRO A 148 -9.54 -8.03 -14.39
C PRO A 148 -10.85 -8.67 -13.94
N VAL A 149 -11.12 -8.63 -12.63
CA VAL A 149 -12.33 -9.16 -12.00
C VAL A 149 -13.31 -8.01 -11.72
N ARG A 150 -14.60 -8.22 -11.96
CA ARG A 150 -15.67 -7.29 -11.60
C ARG A 150 -16.43 -7.80 -10.38
N PHE A 151 -16.73 -6.92 -9.44
CA PHE A 151 -17.45 -7.27 -8.22
C PHE A 151 -18.13 -6.03 -7.62
N THR A 152 -19.07 -6.26 -6.70
CA THR A 152 -19.74 -5.20 -5.95
C THR A 152 -19.11 -5.06 -4.56
N PHE A 153 -18.92 -3.82 -4.12
CA PHE A 153 -18.45 -3.48 -2.78
C PHE A 153 -19.26 -2.31 -2.23
N GLY A 154 -20.10 -2.60 -1.24
CA GLY A 154 -21.14 -1.67 -0.78
C GLY A 154 -22.04 -1.26 -1.94
N ALA A 155 -22.25 0.04 -2.12
CA ALA A 155 -23.02 0.58 -3.25
C ALA A 155 -22.21 0.73 -4.55
N SER A 156 -20.95 0.26 -4.59
CA SER A 156 -20.08 0.46 -5.75
C SER A 156 -19.95 -0.81 -6.57
N ASP A 157 -20.01 -0.66 -7.89
CA ASP A 157 -19.57 -1.65 -8.86
C ASP A 157 -18.13 -1.34 -9.26
N LEU A 158 -17.25 -2.32 -9.05
CA LEU A 158 -15.81 -2.19 -9.17
C LEU A 158 -15.25 -3.19 -10.18
N ARG A 159 -14.17 -2.79 -10.84
CA ARG A 159 -13.28 -3.71 -11.53
C ARG A 159 -11.89 -3.61 -10.90
N ASN A 160 -11.24 -4.75 -10.68
CA ASN A 160 -9.91 -4.81 -10.08
C ASN A 160 -9.00 -5.80 -10.79
N VAL A 161 -7.70 -5.49 -10.80
CA VAL A 161 -6.62 -6.44 -11.08
C VAL A 161 -5.41 -6.10 -10.20
N VAL A 162 -4.60 -7.10 -9.88
CA VAL A 162 -3.29 -6.90 -9.26
C VAL A 162 -2.22 -7.13 -10.32
N LEU A 163 -1.52 -6.06 -10.68
CA LEU A 163 -0.39 -6.10 -11.61
C LEU A 163 0.90 -6.35 -10.83
N THR A 164 1.67 -7.34 -11.24
CA THR A 164 2.95 -7.72 -10.63
C THR A 164 4.08 -7.29 -11.53
N GLY A 165 4.91 -6.38 -11.02
CA GLY A 165 6.11 -5.89 -11.68
C GLY A 165 7.38 -6.61 -11.21
N PRO A 166 8.55 -6.11 -11.63
CA PRO A 166 9.85 -6.63 -11.21
C PRO A 166 9.99 -6.75 -9.69
N HIS A 167 10.66 -7.81 -9.25
CA HIS A 167 10.90 -8.13 -7.84
C HIS A 167 9.61 -8.36 -7.01
N GLY A 168 8.48 -8.66 -7.66
CA GLY A 168 7.22 -8.93 -6.97
C GLY A 168 6.54 -7.68 -6.41
N ILE A 169 6.85 -6.51 -6.96
CA ILE A 169 6.18 -5.25 -6.61
C ILE A 169 4.80 -5.24 -7.23
N ASN A 170 3.75 -5.22 -6.39
CA ASN A 170 2.38 -5.23 -6.89
C ASN A 170 1.75 -3.83 -6.90
N ILE A 171 0.99 -3.56 -7.97
CA ILE A 171 0.08 -2.42 -8.08
C ILE A 171 -1.34 -2.98 -8.22
N ALA A 172 -2.17 -2.77 -7.20
CA ALA A 172 -3.57 -3.15 -7.25
C ALA A 172 -4.40 -2.01 -7.84
N VAL A 173 -4.99 -2.24 -9.02
CA VAL A 173 -5.68 -1.22 -9.80
C VAL A 173 -7.18 -1.35 -9.62
N TYR A 174 -7.85 -0.27 -9.23
CA TYR A 174 -9.30 -0.23 -9.05
C TYR A 174 -9.97 0.76 -10.00
N GLN A 175 -10.93 0.29 -10.79
CA GLN A 175 -11.87 1.14 -11.51
C GLN A 175 -13.21 1.12 -10.79
N ARG A 176 -13.75 2.31 -10.49
CA ARG A 176 -15.15 2.45 -10.05
C ARG A 176 -16.02 2.60 -11.29
N VAL A 177 -16.78 1.56 -11.62
CA VAL A 177 -17.67 1.54 -12.78
C VAL A 177 -18.92 2.36 -12.49
N SER A 178 -19.50 2.20 -11.30
CA SER A 178 -20.65 2.99 -10.84
C SER A 178 -20.73 3.04 -9.30
N PRO A 179 -21.17 4.15 -8.69
CA PRO A 179 -21.28 5.48 -9.32
C PRO A 179 -19.89 6.02 -9.71
N PRO A 180 -19.79 7.03 -10.60
CA PRO A 180 -18.51 7.60 -11.00
C PRO A 180 -17.66 8.04 -9.80
N PHE A 181 -16.35 7.83 -9.88
CA PHE A 181 -15.41 8.31 -8.86
C PHE A 181 -15.02 9.77 -9.14
N THR A 182 -15.17 10.64 -8.15
CA THR A 182 -14.99 12.09 -8.31
C THR A 182 -14.04 12.73 -7.28
N ALA A 183 -13.44 11.96 -6.38
CA ALA A 183 -12.65 12.54 -5.29
C ALA A 183 -11.31 13.15 -5.75
N PHE A 184 -10.74 12.67 -6.85
CA PHE A 184 -9.54 13.22 -7.47
C PHE A 184 -9.41 12.76 -8.94
N PRO A 185 -8.57 13.42 -9.76
CA PRO A 185 -8.28 12.98 -11.12
C PRO A 185 -7.68 11.58 -11.16
N VAL A 186 -8.32 10.66 -11.87
CA VAL A 186 -7.92 9.25 -11.91
C VAL A 186 -6.95 8.98 -13.05
N GLY A 187 -7.30 9.37 -14.28
CA GLY A 187 -6.55 8.97 -15.48
C GLY A 187 -6.39 7.44 -15.59
N ARG A 188 -5.40 6.98 -16.35
CA ARG A 188 -5.16 5.53 -16.47
C ARG A 188 -4.51 4.95 -15.21
N ILE A 189 -3.66 5.71 -14.51
CA ILE A 189 -3.04 5.35 -13.22
C ILE A 189 -2.99 6.60 -12.32
N SER A 190 -3.84 6.67 -11.30
CA SER A 190 -3.82 7.75 -10.31
C SER A 190 -2.60 7.70 -9.41
N HIS A 191 -2.44 8.67 -8.48
CA HIS A 191 -1.53 8.46 -7.34
C HIS A 191 -1.96 7.24 -6.53
N ALA A 192 -1.03 6.67 -5.79
CA ALA A 192 -1.36 5.58 -4.90
C ALA A 192 -2.12 6.13 -3.69
N PHE A 193 -3.33 5.62 -3.45
CA PHE A 193 -4.26 6.19 -2.47
C PHE A 193 -4.36 5.31 -1.20
N ASN A 194 -4.04 4.03 -1.34
CA ASN A 194 -4.06 3.03 -0.28
C ASN A 194 -2.85 2.09 -0.45
N SER A 195 -2.51 1.36 0.60
CA SER A 195 -1.53 0.29 0.59
C SER A 195 -2.15 -0.96 1.21
N MET A 196 -1.93 -2.12 0.63
CA MET A 196 -2.44 -3.37 1.16
C MET A 196 -1.32 -4.14 1.85
N ARG A 197 -1.64 -4.70 3.02
CA ARG A 197 -0.77 -5.57 3.81
C ARG A 197 -1.49 -6.89 4.03
N MET A 198 -0.81 -7.98 3.69
CA MET A 198 -1.29 -9.32 3.98
C MET A 198 -0.83 -9.66 5.39
N VAL A 199 -1.75 -10.08 6.24
CA VAL A 199 -1.54 -10.22 7.68
C VAL A 199 -1.95 -11.59 8.17
N SER A 200 -1.26 -12.07 9.20
CA SER A 200 -1.55 -13.36 9.83
C SER A 200 -2.82 -13.32 10.70
N ASN A 201 -3.22 -12.14 11.15
CA ASN A 201 -4.42 -11.94 11.95
C ASN A 201 -4.98 -10.52 11.72
N LYS A 202 -6.12 -10.41 11.04
CA LYS A 202 -6.76 -9.12 10.72
C LYS A 202 -7.12 -8.35 11.98
N ALA A 203 -7.67 -9.00 13.00
CA ALA A 203 -8.14 -8.32 14.21
C ALA A 203 -7.00 -7.62 14.94
N ARG A 204 -5.85 -8.30 15.11
CA ARG A 204 -4.64 -7.76 15.74
C ARG A 204 -4.00 -6.65 14.89
N ALA A 205 -3.96 -6.82 13.57
CA ALA A 205 -3.44 -5.79 12.68
C ALA A 205 -4.32 -4.53 12.68
N ARG A 206 -5.65 -4.69 12.58
CA ARG A 206 -6.63 -3.61 12.68
C ARG A 206 -6.50 -2.86 14.00
N ASP A 207 -6.42 -3.59 15.12
CA ASP A 207 -6.25 -3.02 16.46
C ASP A 207 -4.99 -2.15 16.57
N PHE A 208 -3.88 -2.59 15.98
CA PHE A 208 -2.66 -1.80 15.92
C PHE A 208 -2.87 -0.44 15.19
N TYR A 209 -3.49 -0.42 14.02
CA TYR A 209 -3.72 0.87 13.35
C TYR A 209 -4.76 1.73 14.07
N LEU A 210 -5.86 1.13 14.50
CA LEU A 210 -6.98 1.82 15.13
C LEU A 210 -6.60 2.35 16.52
N ASN A 211 -6.23 1.45 17.43
CA ASN A 211 -6.03 1.76 18.83
C ASN A 211 -4.62 2.25 19.11
N ASN A 212 -3.59 1.64 18.50
CA ASN A 212 -2.21 2.05 18.78
C ASN A 212 -1.80 3.31 18.01
N LEU A 213 -2.04 3.34 16.70
CA LEU A 213 -1.69 4.50 15.87
C LEU A 213 -2.78 5.57 15.85
N GLY A 214 -4.01 5.27 16.29
CA GLY A 214 -5.08 6.25 16.31
C GLY A 214 -5.61 6.59 14.92
N PHE A 215 -5.57 5.65 13.98
CA PHE A 215 -6.23 5.79 12.68
C PHE A 215 -7.73 5.50 12.83
N GLU A 216 -8.52 5.92 11.85
CA GLU A 216 -9.96 5.67 11.80
C GLU A 216 -10.29 4.50 10.87
N LEU A 217 -11.36 3.79 11.18
CA LEU A 217 -11.86 2.68 10.37
C LEU A 217 -12.68 3.21 9.18
N VAL A 218 -12.31 2.80 7.96
CA VAL A 218 -13.07 3.09 6.73
C VAL A 218 -14.09 2.00 6.46
N PHE A 219 -13.67 0.74 6.55
CA PHE A 219 -14.55 -0.42 6.48
C PHE A 219 -13.92 -1.60 7.22
N ASP A 220 -14.77 -2.56 7.57
CA ASP A 220 -14.36 -3.84 8.14
C ASP A 220 -15.29 -4.94 7.62
N SER A 221 -14.72 -5.96 6.99
CA SER A 221 -15.45 -7.04 6.32
C SER A 221 -14.81 -8.39 6.58
N ASP A 222 -15.64 -9.40 6.82
CA ASP A 222 -15.27 -10.81 6.94
C ASP A 222 -16.04 -11.68 5.94
N LYS A 223 -16.55 -11.06 4.86
CA LYS A 223 -17.48 -11.71 3.92
C LYS A 223 -16.81 -12.16 2.63
N GLU A 224 -17.31 -13.26 2.09
CA GLU A 224 -16.97 -13.82 0.78
C GLU A 224 -18.16 -13.86 -0.17
N PRO A 225 -17.93 -14.05 -1.49
CA PRO A 225 -19.03 -14.27 -2.40
C PRO A 225 -19.70 -15.61 -2.02
N PRO A 226 -21.04 -15.66 -2.06
CA PRO A 226 -21.77 -16.88 -1.70
C PRO A 226 -21.53 -18.01 -2.71
N GLU A 227 -21.15 -17.68 -3.94
CA GLU A 227 -20.95 -18.59 -5.05
C GLU A 227 -19.51 -18.49 -5.60
N PRO A 228 -18.98 -19.56 -6.23
CA PRO A 228 -17.65 -19.54 -6.82
C PRO A 228 -17.46 -18.37 -7.79
N ALA A 229 -16.45 -17.54 -7.54
CA ALA A 229 -16.10 -16.39 -8.36
C ALA A 229 -14.60 -16.35 -8.61
N ARG A 230 -14.17 -15.69 -9.70
CA ARG A 230 -12.73 -15.48 -9.93
C ARG A 230 -12.15 -14.57 -8.85
N SER A 231 -10.95 -14.89 -8.38
CA SER A 231 -10.20 -14.09 -7.40
C SER A 231 -9.00 -13.43 -8.07
N ASN A 232 -8.80 -12.15 -7.75
CA ASN A 232 -7.61 -11.38 -8.12
C ASN A 232 -6.36 -11.74 -7.29
N PHE A 233 -6.50 -12.68 -6.35
CA PHE A 233 -5.44 -13.15 -5.46
C PHE A 233 -4.99 -14.59 -5.74
N GLY A 234 -5.40 -15.16 -6.87
CA GLY A 234 -5.00 -16.53 -7.26
C GLY A 234 -5.65 -17.65 -6.42
N ILE A 235 -6.73 -17.36 -5.70
CA ILE A 235 -7.50 -18.39 -4.97
C ILE A 235 -8.22 -19.28 -5.99
N PRO A 236 -8.11 -20.62 -5.90
CA PRO A 236 -8.83 -21.53 -6.78
C PRO A 236 -10.35 -21.31 -6.72
N LEU A 237 -11.01 -21.39 -7.87
CA LEU A 237 -12.43 -21.05 -8.03
C LEU A 237 -13.33 -21.76 -7.00
N ASN A 238 -13.13 -23.06 -6.81
CA ASN A 238 -13.90 -23.90 -5.87
C ASN A 238 -13.66 -23.58 -4.38
N TYR A 239 -12.62 -22.80 -4.06
CA TYR A 239 -12.31 -22.35 -2.69
C TYR A 239 -12.77 -20.92 -2.40
N THR A 240 -13.09 -20.10 -3.41
CA THR A 240 -13.50 -18.71 -3.19
C THR A 240 -14.72 -18.49 -2.28
N PRO A 241 -15.73 -19.39 -2.22
CA PRO A 241 -16.83 -19.23 -1.25
C PRO A 241 -16.47 -19.71 0.17
N ARG A 242 -15.31 -20.34 0.34
CA ARG A 242 -14.90 -21.05 1.57
C ARG A 242 -13.75 -20.39 2.32
N ILE A 243 -13.03 -19.48 1.66
CA ILE A 243 -11.81 -18.85 2.18
C ILE A 243 -12.09 -17.36 2.38
N PRO A 244 -12.42 -16.91 3.61
CA PRO A 244 -12.62 -15.51 3.91
C PRO A 244 -11.40 -14.64 3.68
N ARG A 245 -11.52 -13.66 2.79
CA ARG A 245 -10.67 -12.48 2.59
C ARG A 245 -11.15 -11.40 3.55
N ALA A 246 -10.89 -11.67 4.82
CA ALA A 246 -11.17 -10.75 5.90
C ALA A 246 -10.31 -9.50 5.73
N ALA A 247 -10.93 -8.33 5.54
CA ALA A 247 -10.22 -7.09 5.25
C ALA A 247 -10.76 -5.91 6.05
N ALA A 248 -9.85 -5.02 6.45
CA ALA A 248 -10.18 -3.74 7.04
C ALA A 248 -9.28 -2.64 6.46
N ALA A 249 -9.86 -1.51 6.11
CA ALA A 249 -9.10 -0.32 5.70
C ALA A 249 -9.18 0.76 6.77
N LEU A 250 -8.04 1.40 7.02
CA LEU A 250 -7.88 2.45 8.02
C LEU A 250 -7.24 3.70 7.38
N GLN A 251 -7.50 4.86 7.97
CA GLN A 251 -7.03 6.14 7.46
C GLN A 251 -6.56 7.07 8.61
N PRO A 252 -5.52 7.90 8.39
CA PRO A 252 -5.10 8.87 9.41
C PRO A 252 -6.07 10.06 9.52
N VAL A 253 -6.76 10.39 8.42
CA VAL A 253 -7.77 11.45 8.32
C VAL A 253 -8.87 11.01 7.34
N PRO A 254 -10.11 11.52 7.49
CA PRO A 254 -11.18 11.27 6.51
C PRO A 254 -10.79 11.64 5.09
N GLY A 255 -10.90 10.68 4.17
CA GLY A 255 -10.71 10.92 2.74
C GLY A 255 -10.33 9.67 1.95
N GLU A 256 -10.07 9.82 0.66
CA GLU A 256 -9.70 8.70 -0.23
C GLU A 256 -8.20 8.39 -0.24
N THR A 257 -7.34 9.25 0.31
CA THR A 257 -5.88 9.10 0.19
C THR A 257 -5.24 8.85 1.55
N GLY A 258 -4.12 8.12 1.56
CA GLY A 258 -3.34 7.90 2.77
C GLY A 258 -3.72 6.64 3.54
N ARG A 259 -4.53 5.77 2.94
CA ARG A 259 -5.09 4.60 3.62
C ARG A 259 -4.05 3.48 3.79
N VAL A 260 -4.31 2.63 4.77
CA VAL A 260 -3.69 1.32 4.96
C VAL A 260 -4.80 0.28 5.06
N GLU A 261 -4.70 -0.78 4.26
CA GLU A 261 -5.60 -1.92 4.27
C GLU A 261 -4.86 -3.16 4.76
N VAL A 262 -5.48 -3.88 5.68
CA VAL A 262 -5.00 -5.16 6.19
C VAL A 262 -5.95 -6.24 5.72
N MET A 263 -5.40 -7.35 5.21
CA MET A 263 -6.18 -8.48 4.73
C MET A 263 -5.60 -9.81 5.21
N GLU A 264 -6.46 -10.65 5.76
CA GLU A 264 -6.18 -12.04 6.13
C GLU A 264 -6.97 -12.97 5.22
N MET A 265 -6.33 -14.02 4.70
CA MET A 265 -7.03 -15.11 4.01
C MET A 265 -7.27 -16.26 4.99
N GLN A 266 -8.40 -16.22 5.67
CA GLN A 266 -8.76 -17.20 6.70
C GLN A 266 -8.89 -18.60 6.10
N GLY A 267 -8.22 -19.56 6.72
CA GLY A 267 -8.13 -20.94 6.22
C GLY A 267 -6.89 -21.23 5.38
N PHE A 268 -6.07 -20.22 5.07
CA PHE A 268 -4.73 -20.42 4.49
C PHE A 268 -3.64 -20.15 5.52
N THR A 269 -2.59 -20.96 5.48
CA THR A 269 -1.35 -20.73 6.22
C THR A 269 -0.29 -20.25 5.25
N GLY A 270 0.21 -19.04 5.49
CA GLY A 270 1.26 -18.43 4.68
C GLY A 270 2.66 -18.53 5.28
N THR A 271 3.66 -18.20 4.49
CA THR A 271 5.05 -18.05 4.92
C THR A 271 5.34 -16.60 5.29
N ASP A 272 5.88 -16.37 6.49
CA ASP A 272 6.24 -15.03 6.96
C ASP A 272 7.37 -14.39 6.12
N GLN A 273 7.11 -13.21 5.57
CA GLN A 273 8.05 -12.41 4.79
C GLN A 273 8.67 -11.25 5.59
N SER A 274 8.33 -11.10 6.87
CA SER A 274 8.69 -9.96 7.72
C SER A 274 10.20 -9.76 7.87
N ALA A 275 10.99 -10.85 7.83
CA ALA A 275 12.44 -10.84 7.98
C ALA A 275 13.17 -9.95 6.95
N HIS A 276 12.55 -9.70 5.80
CA HIS A 276 13.10 -8.84 4.75
C HIS A 276 12.30 -7.57 4.49
N ALA A 277 11.22 -7.32 5.23
CA ALA A 277 10.32 -6.18 5.07
C ALA A 277 10.92 -4.85 5.58
N SER A 278 12.11 -4.50 5.11
CA SER A 278 12.86 -3.29 5.48
C SER A 278 13.93 -2.96 4.44
N PRO A 279 14.36 -1.68 4.34
CA PRO A 279 15.58 -1.35 3.61
C PRO A 279 16.74 -2.24 4.06
N PRO A 280 17.63 -2.69 3.15
CA PRO A 280 17.77 -2.23 1.76
C PRO A 280 17.09 -3.14 0.72
N ASN A 281 16.11 -3.95 1.10
CA ASN A 281 15.55 -4.98 0.21
C ASN A 281 14.72 -4.41 -0.98
N LEU A 282 14.33 -5.28 -1.91
CA LEU A 282 13.57 -4.91 -3.11
C LEU A 282 12.07 -5.14 -2.89
N GLY A 283 11.22 -4.17 -3.20
CA GLY A 283 9.80 -4.23 -2.85
C GLY A 283 9.30 -2.93 -2.21
N VAL A 284 8.03 -2.91 -1.77
CA VAL A 284 7.48 -1.80 -0.99
C VAL A 284 7.97 -1.91 0.45
N LEU A 285 8.77 -0.94 0.91
CA LEU A 285 9.54 -1.03 2.15
C LEU A 285 8.86 -0.36 3.33
N LEU A 286 8.30 0.83 3.11
CA LEU A 286 7.58 1.60 4.13
C LEU A 286 6.67 2.66 3.50
N LEU A 287 5.78 3.21 4.31
CA LEU A 287 4.98 4.39 4.00
C LEU A 287 5.42 5.53 4.91
N ARG A 288 5.49 6.75 4.38
CA ARG A 288 5.97 7.92 5.10
C ARG A 288 4.85 8.95 5.28
N PHE A 289 4.44 9.18 6.52
CA PHE A 289 3.34 10.07 6.90
C PHE A 289 3.86 11.40 7.47
N PRO A 290 3.50 12.55 6.89
CA PRO A 290 3.78 13.84 7.52
C PRO A 290 2.95 14.03 8.78
N VAL A 291 3.56 14.61 9.81
CA VAL A 291 2.94 14.88 11.12
C VAL A 291 3.27 16.31 11.54
N ARG A 292 2.24 17.08 11.91
CA ARG A 292 2.42 18.45 12.40
C ARG A 292 3.15 18.47 13.75
N ASP A 293 2.71 17.67 14.71
CA ASP A 293 3.34 17.55 16.03
C ASP A 293 3.89 16.13 16.24
N LEU A 294 5.07 15.88 15.66
CA LEU A 294 5.69 14.56 15.69
C LEU A 294 6.09 14.12 17.10
N ALA A 295 6.54 15.06 17.94
CA ALA A 295 6.99 14.75 19.28
C ALA A 295 5.82 14.30 20.17
N ALA A 296 4.71 15.04 20.17
CA ALA A 296 3.51 14.64 20.91
C ALA A 296 2.90 13.34 20.35
N TYR A 297 2.86 13.20 19.02
CA TYR A 297 2.34 11.97 18.41
C TYR A 297 3.16 10.74 18.79
N ARG A 298 4.50 10.86 18.79
CA ARG A 298 5.37 9.78 19.24
C ARG A 298 5.08 9.38 20.69
N GLN A 299 4.96 10.35 21.59
CA GLN A 299 4.64 10.09 23.00
C GLN A 299 3.28 9.38 23.14
N ALA A 300 2.26 9.80 22.39
CA ALA A 300 0.95 9.16 22.40
C ALA A 300 1.01 7.70 21.89
N VAL A 301 1.81 7.43 20.86
CA VAL A 301 2.03 6.08 20.32
C VAL A 301 2.80 5.18 21.31
N GLU A 302 3.85 5.70 21.95
CA GLU A 302 4.63 4.99 22.98
C GLU A 302 3.80 4.70 24.24
N ALA A 303 2.95 5.64 24.67
CA ALA A 303 2.06 5.48 25.82
C ALA A 303 1.04 4.34 25.65
N LYS A 304 0.74 3.97 24.40
CA LYS A 304 -0.11 2.82 24.04
C LYS A 304 0.67 1.50 23.92
N GLY A 305 1.93 1.48 24.36
CA GLY A 305 2.79 0.30 24.36
C GLY A 305 3.41 -0.04 22.99
N THR A 306 3.33 0.88 22.02
CA THR A 306 3.93 0.64 20.70
C THR A 306 5.43 0.87 20.72
N LYS A 307 6.20 -0.16 20.37
CA LYS A 307 7.65 -0.06 20.26
C LYS A 307 8.05 0.74 19.02
N ILE A 308 8.87 1.77 19.23
CA ILE A 308 9.55 2.48 18.15
C ILE A 308 10.61 1.58 17.53
N ALA A 309 10.52 1.37 16.22
CA ALA A 309 11.46 0.56 15.44
C ALA A 309 12.79 1.30 15.24
N TYR A 310 12.71 2.60 14.93
CA TYR A 310 13.84 3.52 14.90
C TYR A 310 13.34 4.96 14.99
N ALA A 311 14.21 5.88 15.38
CA ALA A 311 13.97 7.32 15.36
C ALA A 311 15.26 8.06 15.05
N ALA A 312 15.15 9.21 14.40
CA ALA A 312 16.29 10.06 14.07
C ALA A 312 15.85 11.51 13.97
N GLN A 313 16.76 12.42 14.31
CA GLN A 313 16.54 13.86 14.24
C GLN A 313 17.41 14.48 13.16
N ARG A 314 16.94 15.58 12.58
CA ARG A 314 17.65 16.38 11.57
C ARG A 314 18.16 15.54 10.39
N VAL A 315 17.38 14.56 9.97
CA VAL A 315 17.66 13.73 8.81
C VAL A 315 17.38 14.53 7.55
N ARG A 316 18.40 14.76 6.72
CA ARG A 316 18.22 15.41 5.42
C ARG A 316 17.66 14.41 4.41
N ILE A 317 16.41 14.61 3.98
CA ILE A 317 15.76 13.81 2.94
C ILE A 317 15.49 14.70 1.73
N THR A 318 16.18 14.44 0.63
CA THR A 318 16.03 15.23 -0.59
C THR A 318 14.57 15.17 -1.07
N GLY A 319 13.96 16.34 -1.27
CA GLY A 319 12.55 16.50 -1.62
C GLY A 319 11.60 16.70 -0.43
N LEU A 320 12.03 16.41 0.80
CA LEU A 320 11.27 16.68 2.03
C LEU A 320 11.96 17.71 2.95
N GLY A 321 13.24 18.00 2.73
CA GLY A 321 14.02 18.94 3.54
C GLY A 321 14.76 18.23 4.67
N THR A 322 14.97 18.94 5.77
CA THR A 322 15.50 18.35 7.00
C THR A 322 14.31 17.94 7.86
N VAL A 323 14.28 16.69 8.31
CA VAL A 323 13.14 16.14 9.04
C VAL A 323 13.58 15.50 10.36
N ASP A 324 12.69 15.50 11.33
CA ASP A 324 12.72 14.52 12.41
C ASP A 324 11.78 13.38 12.03
N LEU A 325 12.12 12.15 12.44
CA LEU A 325 11.33 10.98 12.09
C LEU A 325 11.35 9.90 13.17
N PHE A 326 10.30 9.08 13.18
CA PHE A 326 10.30 7.79 13.84
C PHE A 326 9.49 6.78 13.01
N ALA A 327 9.75 5.50 13.21
CA ALA A 327 8.99 4.43 12.59
C ALA A 327 8.54 3.38 13.60
N VAL A 328 7.48 2.67 13.25
CA VAL A 328 6.90 1.57 14.01
C VAL A 328 6.73 0.35 13.10
N ARG A 329 6.65 -0.82 13.71
CA ARG A 329 6.27 -2.06 13.02
C ARG A 329 4.89 -2.50 13.44
N ASP A 330 4.09 -2.89 12.47
CA ASP A 330 2.85 -3.60 12.74
C ASP A 330 3.13 -5.06 13.19
N PRO A 331 2.09 -5.80 13.61
CA PRO A 331 2.21 -7.19 14.05
C PRO A 331 2.94 -8.15 13.10
N ASP A 332 2.91 -7.87 11.80
CA ASP A 332 3.51 -8.68 10.74
C ASP A 332 4.81 -8.04 10.20
N GLY A 333 5.37 -7.09 10.96
CA GLY A 333 6.70 -6.52 10.73
C GLY A 333 6.78 -5.43 9.68
N ASN A 334 5.65 -4.97 9.12
CA ASN A 334 5.64 -3.90 8.11
C ASN A 334 5.96 -2.54 8.71
N LEU A 335 6.74 -1.72 8.01
CA LEU A 335 7.16 -0.40 8.49
C LEU A 335 6.18 0.71 8.13
N THR A 336 5.88 1.54 9.11
CA THR A 336 5.21 2.83 8.95
C THR A 336 6.09 3.91 9.58
N GLU A 337 6.49 4.90 8.78
CA GLU A 337 7.37 5.99 9.19
C GLU A 337 6.56 7.29 9.27
N PHE A 338 6.82 8.08 10.31
CA PHE A 338 6.21 9.39 10.56
C PHE A 338 7.31 10.44 10.59
N TYR A 339 7.05 11.61 10.03
CA TYR A 339 8.05 12.68 9.99
C TYR A 339 7.45 14.08 10.16
N HIS A 340 8.27 15.00 10.65
CA HIS A 340 8.02 16.44 10.64
C HIS A 340 9.14 17.14 9.87
N ALA A 341 8.79 17.97 8.90
CA ALA A 341 9.76 18.75 8.14
C ALA A 341 9.93 20.15 8.76
N HIS A 342 11.19 20.57 8.94
CA HIS A 342 11.59 21.87 9.49
C HIS A 342 11.60 22.99 8.45
#